data_AF-A0A0H5QR13-F1
#
_entry.id   AF-A0A0H5QR13-F1
#
_cell.length_a   1.000
_cell.length_b   1.000
_cell.length_c   1.000
_cell.angle_alpha   90.00
_cell.angle_beta   90.00
_cell.angle_gamma   90.00
#
_symmetry.space_group_name_H-M   'P 1'
#
loop_
_entity.id
_entity.type
_entity.pdbx_description
1 polymer ?
#
loop_
_entity_poly.entity_id
_entity_poly.type
_entity_poly.pdbx_seq_one_letter_code
_entity_poly.pdbx_strand_id
1 'polypeptide(L)'
;MACSIADVWNNFQRIECDWWVSMIRKSPEIVNELQDNGLKPEAMMINGEILFCLLGLKPIVIASEIPEQWRSDFMEGVITRSGIDGIASATFHMEVRRLDNIRSPCLDLSGSWVFMNVIHPLYSQATSLCYWIILFRWIVSLSAMLLKWHMCNRNPVRY
;
A
#
# COMPACT_ATOMS: atom_id res chain seq x y z
N MET A 1 -5.38 -12.07 26.80
CA MET A 1 -6.28 -12.89 25.97
C MET A 1 -5.54 -13.14 24.66
N ALA A 2 -5.18 -14.38 24.32
CA ALA A 2 -4.50 -14.65 23.06
C ALA A 2 -5.53 -14.54 21.92
N CYS A 3 -5.40 -13.53 21.06
CA CYS A 3 -6.25 -13.39 19.88
C CYS A 3 -5.73 -14.33 18.80
N SER A 4 -6.58 -15.20 18.25
CA SER A 4 -6.16 -16.09 17.17
C SER A 4 -6.08 -15.30 15.85
N ILE A 5 -5.19 -15.72 14.94
CA ILE A 5 -5.12 -15.14 13.59
C ILE A 5 -6.49 -15.15 12.91
N ALA A 6 -7.26 -16.23 13.11
CA ALA A 6 -8.59 -16.37 12.55
C ALA A 6 -9.55 -15.29 13.08
N ASP A 7 -9.52 -14.97 14.37
CA ASP A 7 -10.38 -13.93 14.96
C ASP A 7 -10.04 -12.55 14.40
N VAL A 8 -8.74 -12.21 14.33
CA VAL A 8 -8.27 -10.94 13.77
C VAL A 8 -8.70 -10.79 12.32
N TRP A 9 -8.42 -11.82 11.52
CA TRP A 9 -8.76 -11.83 10.10
C TRP A 9 -10.27 -11.74 9.87
N ASN A 10 -11.08 -12.56 10.55
CA ASN A 10 -12.53 -12.53 10.43
C ASN A 10 -13.10 -11.15 10.78
N ASN A 11 -12.60 -10.52 11.85
CA ASN A 11 -13.06 -9.20 12.24
C ASN A 11 -12.67 -8.14 11.21
N PHE A 12 -11.42 -8.15 10.73
CA PHE A 12 -10.95 -7.24 9.70
C PHE A 12 -11.76 -7.40 8.40
N GLN A 13 -11.92 -8.63 7.93
CA GLN A 13 -12.68 -8.95 6.72
C GLN A 13 -14.12 -8.43 6.83
N ARG A 14 -14.82 -8.73 7.92
CA ARG A 14 -16.20 -8.27 8.13
C ARG A 14 -16.29 -6.76 8.08
N ILE A 15 -15.43 -6.05 8.81
CA ILE A 15 -15.44 -4.59 8.90
C ILE A 15 -15.12 -3.95 7.55
N GLU A 16 -14.12 -4.47 6.84
CA GLU A 16 -13.77 -3.99 5.52
C GLU A 16 -14.92 -4.20 4.53
N CYS A 17 -15.55 -5.38 4.51
CA CYS A 17 -16.71 -5.66 3.68
C CYS A 17 -17.86 -4.69 3.97
N ASP A 18 -18.20 -4.48 5.24
CA ASP A 18 -19.25 -3.54 5.66
C ASP A 18 -18.93 -2.10 5.21
N TRP A 19 -17.67 -1.70 5.32
CA TRP A 19 -17.20 -0.39 4.89
C TRP A 19 -17.31 -0.21 3.38
N TRP A 20 -16.84 -1.18 2.59
CA TRP A 20 -16.95 -1.14 1.13
C TRP A 20 -18.39 -1.06 0.65
N VAL A 21 -19.29 -1.88 1.23
CA VAL A 21 -20.73 -1.82 0.92
C VAL A 21 -21.30 -0.44 1.24
N SER A 22 -20.89 0.18 2.35
CA SER A 22 -21.31 1.55 2.68
C SER A 22 -20.75 2.58 1.69
N MET A 23 -19.49 2.46 1.28
CA MET A 23 -18.86 3.44 0.37
C MET A 23 -19.44 3.38 -1.04
N ILE A 24 -19.64 2.18 -1.58
CA ILE A 24 -20.31 1.95 -2.87
C ILE A 24 -21.70 2.59 -2.90
N ARG A 25 -22.45 2.53 -1.79
CA ARG A 25 -23.77 3.18 -1.67
C ARG A 25 -23.71 4.70 -1.59
N LYS A 26 -22.68 5.24 -0.93
CA LYS A 26 -22.50 6.69 -0.77
C LYS A 26 -21.99 7.36 -2.04
N SER A 27 -21.25 6.63 -2.87
CA SER A 27 -20.59 7.16 -4.06
C SER A 27 -20.75 6.24 -5.28
N PRO A 28 -21.98 6.12 -5.83
CA PRO A 28 -22.23 5.32 -7.03
C PRO A 28 -21.43 5.79 -8.25
N GLU A 29 -21.05 7.06 -8.30
CA GLU A 29 -20.20 7.63 -9.37
C GLU A 29 -18.82 6.99 -9.45
N ILE A 30 -18.20 6.67 -8.30
CA ILE A 30 -16.87 6.04 -8.26
C ILE A 30 -16.96 4.57 -8.67
N VAL A 31 -18.08 3.91 -8.36
CA VAL A 31 -18.33 2.53 -8.79
C VAL A 31 -18.41 2.46 -10.31
N ASN A 32 -19.13 3.40 -10.92
CA ASN A 32 -19.22 3.49 -12.37
C ASN A 32 -17.85 3.79 -12.99
N GLU A 33 -17.08 4.73 -12.43
CA GLU A 33 -15.72 5.04 -12.90
C GLU A 33 -14.78 3.83 -12.81
N LEU A 34 -14.81 3.09 -11.71
CA LEU A 34 -14.01 1.86 -11.54
C LEU A 34 -14.41 0.82 -12.60
N GLN A 35 -15.72 0.62 -12.82
CA GLN A 35 -16.23 -0.33 -13.81
C GLN A 35 -15.91 0.08 -15.24
N ASP A 36 -15.97 1.37 -15.57
CA ASP A 36 -15.59 1.92 -16.88
C ASP A 36 -14.10 1.71 -17.17
N ASN A 37 -13.27 1.71 -16.12
CA ASN A 37 -11.85 1.34 -16.18
C ASN A 37 -11.60 -0.18 -16.11
N GLY A 38 -12.65 -1.00 -16.12
CA GLY A 38 -12.57 -2.46 -16.07
C GLY A 38 -12.20 -3.04 -14.70
N LEU A 39 -12.25 -2.23 -13.64
CA LEU A 39 -11.96 -2.63 -12.26
C LEU A 39 -13.22 -3.09 -11.54
N LYS A 40 -13.06 -4.10 -10.69
CA LYS A 40 -14.11 -4.58 -9.80
C LYS A 40 -13.87 -4.03 -8.40
N PRO A 41 -14.85 -3.37 -7.76
CA PRO A 41 -14.70 -2.88 -6.39
C PRO A 41 -14.25 -3.96 -5.40
N GLU A 42 -14.67 -5.21 -5.60
CA GLU A 42 -14.26 -6.35 -4.77
C GLU A 42 -12.77 -6.65 -4.85
N ALA A 43 -12.11 -6.33 -5.98
CA ALA A 43 -10.68 -6.52 -6.16
C ALA A 43 -9.84 -5.48 -5.39
N MET A 44 -10.48 -4.42 -4.89
CA MET A 44 -9.83 -3.37 -4.09
C MET A 44 -9.81 -3.71 -2.59
N MET A 45 -10.48 -4.78 -2.17
CA MET A 45 -10.42 -5.28 -0.80
C MET A 45 -9.04 -5.83 -0.48
N ILE A 46 -8.50 -5.46 0.68
CA ILE A 46 -7.15 -5.84 1.11
C ILE A 46 -7.15 -7.01 2.10
N ASN A 47 -8.29 -7.47 2.64
CA ASN A 47 -8.33 -8.52 3.66
C ASN A 47 -7.57 -9.82 3.31
N GLY A 48 -7.52 -10.20 2.03
CA GLY A 48 -6.75 -11.38 1.59
C GLY A 48 -5.25 -11.17 1.74
N GLU A 49 -4.77 -9.97 1.43
CA GLU A 49 -3.37 -9.58 1.60
C GLU A 49 -3.00 -9.49 3.09
N ILE A 50 -3.91 -8.95 3.91
CA ILE A 50 -3.74 -8.88 5.37
C ILE A 50 -3.57 -10.28 5.98
N LEU A 51 -4.32 -11.28 5.51
CA LEU A 51 -4.16 -12.66 5.98
C LEU A 51 -2.75 -13.18 5.73
N PHE A 52 -2.14 -12.86 4.58
CA PHE A 52 -0.75 -13.25 4.31
C PHE A 52 0.25 -12.58 5.25
N CYS A 53 0.01 -11.33 5.66
CA CYS A 53 0.82 -10.68 6.70
C CYS A 53 0.69 -11.36 8.06
N LEU A 54 -0.55 -11.67 8.48
CA LEU A 54 -0.83 -12.33 9.76
C LEU A 54 -0.24 -13.74 9.84
N LEU A 55 -0.24 -14.48 8.74
CA LEU A 55 0.37 -15.81 8.63
C LEU A 55 1.90 -15.76 8.49
N GLY A 56 2.51 -14.57 8.44
CA GLY A 56 3.95 -14.42 8.26
C GLY A 56 4.45 -14.83 6.87
N LEU A 57 3.58 -14.81 5.85
CA LEU A 57 3.93 -15.08 4.46
C LEU A 57 4.40 -13.81 3.73
N LYS A 58 3.93 -12.64 4.18
CA LYS A 58 4.36 -11.33 3.69
C LYS A 58 4.82 -10.46 4.86
N PRO A 59 5.96 -9.77 4.78
CA PRO A 59 6.38 -8.83 5.81
C PRO A 59 5.51 -7.56 5.81
N ILE A 60 5.04 -7.14 4.63
CA ILE A 60 4.37 -5.86 4.40
C ILE A 60 3.27 -6.01 3.35
N VAL A 61 2.15 -5.30 3.55
CA VAL A 61 1.08 -5.08 2.57
C VAL A 61 0.83 -3.58 2.44
N ILE A 62 0.77 -3.08 1.21
CA ILE A 62 0.48 -1.68 0.90
C ILE A 62 -0.93 -1.60 0.33
N ALA A 63 -1.81 -0.84 0.99
CA ALA A 63 -3.15 -0.54 0.52
C ALA A 63 -3.12 0.67 -0.43
N SER A 64 -2.58 0.47 -1.63
CA SER A 64 -2.54 1.47 -2.71
C SER A 64 -3.90 1.74 -3.34
N GLU A 65 -4.76 0.73 -3.32
CA GLU A 65 -6.04 0.75 -4.04
C GLU A 65 -7.09 1.65 -3.39
N ILE A 66 -6.84 2.19 -2.19
CA ILE A 66 -7.80 3.09 -1.53
C ILE A 66 -7.68 4.50 -2.12
N PRO A 67 -8.74 5.02 -2.79
CA PRO A 67 -8.75 6.38 -3.33
C PRO A 67 -8.45 7.42 -2.27
N GLU A 68 -7.74 8.49 -2.65
CA GLU A 68 -7.23 9.49 -1.71
C GLU A 68 -8.31 10.07 -0.79
N GLN A 69 -9.46 10.42 -1.37
CA GLN A 69 -10.60 10.97 -0.65
C GLN A 69 -11.21 10.03 0.40
N TRP A 70 -10.95 8.72 0.32
CA TRP A 70 -11.48 7.72 1.24
C TRP A 70 -10.44 7.26 2.28
N ARG A 71 -9.19 7.71 2.20
CA ARG A 71 -8.11 7.21 3.07
C ARG A 71 -8.34 7.52 4.55
N SER A 72 -8.89 8.69 4.86
CA SER A 72 -9.25 9.07 6.24
C SER A 72 -10.44 8.23 6.74
N ASP A 73 -11.49 8.10 5.93
CA ASP A 73 -12.65 7.25 6.24
C ASP A 73 -12.26 5.76 6.40
N PHE A 74 -11.28 5.28 5.64
CA PHE A 74 -10.76 3.92 5.77
C PHE A 74 -9.99 3.71 7.08
N MET A 75 -9.22 4.72 7.51
CA MET A 75 -8.50 4.68 8.79
C MET A 75 -9.46 4.53 9.97
N GLU A 76 -10.49 5.36 10.01
CA GLU A 76 -11.47 5.32 11.09
C GLU A 76 -12.42 4.12 10.94
N GLY A 77 -12.93 3.90 9.72
CA GLY A 77 -13.97 2.93 9.41
C GLY A 77 -13.49 1.48 9.41
N VAL A 78 -12.21 1.23 9.12
CA VAL A 78 -11.64 -0.12 8.97
C VAL A 78 -10.47 -0.35 9.92
N ILE A 79 -9.38 0.41 9.81
CA ILE A 79 -8.14 0.13 10.56
C ILE A 79 -8.39 0.26 12.07
N THR A 80 -8.93 1.39 12.52
CA THR A 80 -9.18 1.65 13.94
C THR A 80 -10.25 0.71 14.50
N ARG A 81 -11.36 0.53 13.77
CA ARG A 81 -12.47 -0.34 14.20
C ARG A 81 -12.13 -1.82 14.24
N SER A 82 -11.24 -2.29 13.38
CA SER A 82 -10.79 -3.68 13.38
C SER A 82 -9.83 -4.01 14.52
N GLY A 83 -9.19 -3.00 15.12
CA GLY A 83 -8.18 -3.19 16.15
C GLY A 83 -6.91 -3.86 15.62
N ILE A 84 -6.66 -3.80 14.31
CA ILE A 84 -5.52 -4.45 13.67
C ILE A 84 -4.20 -3.69 13.87
N ASP A 85 -4.24 -2.41 14.20
CA ASP A 85 -3.02 -1.66 14.50
C ASP A 85 -2.56 -1.93 15.95
N GLY A 86 -1.32 -2.35 16.11
CA GLY A 86 -0.72 -2.69 17.41
C GLY A 86 -1.12 -4.05 17.97
N ILE A 87 -1.82 -4.89 17.19
CA ILE A 87 -2.18 -6.24 17.66
C ILE A 87 -0.98 -7.17 17.61
N ALA A 88 -0.72 -7.87 18.71
CA ALA A 88 0.42 -8.77 18.86
C ALA A 88 0.02 -10.14 19.41
N SER A 89 0.73 -11.16 18.97
CA SER A 89 0.69 -12.52 19.48
C SER A 89 2.11 -13.11 19.50
N ALA A 90 2.22 -14.41 19.81
CA ALA A 90 3.50 -15.10 19.72
C ALA A 90 4.02 -15.25 18.28
N THR A 91 3.15 -15.16 17.27
CA THR A 91 3.48 -15.47 15.86
C THR A 91 3.31 -14.30 14.89
N PHE A 92 2.74 -13.18 15.34
CA PHE A 92 2.67 -11.95 14.54
C PHE A 92 2.63 -10.72 15.45
N HIS A 93 3.06 -9.59 14.91
CA HIS A 93 2.80 -8.27 15.50
C HIS A 93 2.55 -7.29 14.37
N MET A 94 1.31 -6.82 14.26
CA MET A 94 0.88 -5.92 13.19
C MET A 94 0.99 -4.47 13.62
N GLU A 95 1.69 -3.67 12.81
CA GLU A 95 1.69 -2.23 12.90
C GLU A 95 1.19 -1.64 11.59
N VAL A 96 0.38 -0.59 11.70
CA VAL A 96 -0.13 0.16 10.55
C VAL A 96 0.50 1.54 10.51
N ARG A 97 1.04 1.93 9.34
CA ARG A 97 1.65 3.25 9.13
C ARG A 97 1.18 3.84 7.82
N ARG A 98 1.28 5.17 7.72
CA ARG A 98 1.05 5.89 6.47
C ARG A 98 2.38 6.06 5.73
N LEU A 99 2.37 5.87 4.42
CA LEU A 99 3.54 6.16 3.60
C LEU A 99 3.63 7.65 3.31
N ASP A 100 4.74 8.25 3.72
CA ASP A 100 5.05 9.63 3.38
C ASP A 100 5.80 9.69 2.05
N ASN A 101 5.24 10.44 1.09
CA ASN A 101 5.91 10.89 -0.13
C ASN A 101 6.66 9.81 -0.94
N ILE A 102 6.08 8.61 -1.08
CA ILE A 102 6.61 7.58 -1.99
C ILE A 102 6.05 7.82 -3.39
N ARG A 103 6.82 8.57 -4.19
CA ARG A 103 6.49 8.87 -5.60
C ARG A 103 7.55 8.36 -6.56
N SER A 104 7.09 7.64 -7.58
CA SER A 104 7.83 7.36 -8.79
C SER A 104 7.10 7.94 -10.00
N PRO A 105 7.77 8.15 -11.16
CA PRO A 105 7.09 8.62 -12.38
C PRO A 105 5.92 7.74 -12.85
N CYS A 106 5.89 6.48 -12.43
CA CYS A 106 4.90 5.49 -12.87
C CYS A 106 3.93 5.06 -11.76
N LEU A 107 4.15 5.48 -10.51
CA LEU A 107 3.41 5.00 -9.35
C LEU A 107 3.53 6.01 -8.20
N ASP A 108 2.39 6.50 -7.70
CA ASP A 108 2.30 7.31 -6.49
C ASP A 108 1.65 6.47 -5.37
N LEU A 109 2.44 6.14 -4.34
CA LEU A 109 1.99 5.44 -3.13
C LEU A 109 1.88 6.39 -1.94
N SER A 110 2.01 7.70 -2.17
CA SER A 110 1.97 8.70 -1.10
C SER A 110 0.60 8.70 -0.44
N GLY A 111 0.61 8.65 0.88
CA GLY A 111 -0.60 8.64 1.69
C GLY A 111 -1.26 7.28 1.81
N SER A 112 -0.78 6.24 1.12
CA SER A 112 -1.29 4.87 1.24
C SER A 112 -1.00 4.29 2.63
N TRP A 113 -1.86 3.37 3.07
CA TRP A 113 -1.70 2.65 4.33
C TRP A 113 -0.83 1.41 4.15
N VAL A 114 0.01 1.13 5.14
CA VAL A 114 0.93 -0.01 5.12
C VAL A 114 0.77 -0.81 6.38
N PHE A 115 0.52 -2.09 6.18
CA PHE A 115 0.36 -3.08 7.23
C PHE A 115 1.65 -3.89 7.30
N MET A 116 2.26 -3.95 8.48
CA MET A 116 3.58 -4.54 8.65
C MET A 116 3.55 -5.58 9.76
N ASN A 117 4.08 -6.76 9.47
CA ASN A 117 4.37 -7.75 10.51
C ASN A 117 5.79 -7.54 11.03
N VAL A 118 5.94 -6.85 12.16
CA VAL A 118 7.25 -6.37 12.64
C VAL A 118 8.16 -7.47 13.18
N ILE A 119 7.61 -8.64 13.51
CA ILE A 119 8.40 -9.81 13.91
C ILE A 119 8.78 -10.71 12.73
N HIS A 120 8.34 -10.38 11.51
CA HIS A 120 8.69 -11.15 10.32
C HIS A 120 10.21 -11.06 10.04
N PRO A 121 10.90 -12.16 9.68
CA PRO A 121 12.36 -12.16 9.47
C PRO A 121 12.85 -11.15 8.42
N LEU A 122 12.03 -10.90 7.40
CA LEU A 122 12.31 -9.94 6.31
C LEU A 122 11.78 -8.51 6.59
N TYR A 123 11.27 -8.22 7.78
CA TYR A 123 10.70 -6.91 8.11
C TYR A 123 11.70 -5.76 7.89
N SER A 124 12.95 -5.94 8.32
CA SER A 124 14.01 -4.93 8.16
C SER A 124 14.31 -4.61 6.69
N GLN A 125 14.30 -5.62 5.82
CA GLN A 125 14.53 -5.42 4.38
C GLN A 125 13.31 -4.79 3.71
N ALA A 126 12.09 -5.20 4.10
CA ALA A 126 10.86 -4.69 3.54
C ALA A 126 10.63 -3.21 3.92
N THR A 127 10.86 -2.85 5.18
CA THR A 127 10.81 -1.45 5.64
C THR A 127 11.90 -0.62 4.98
N SER A 128 13.12 -1.17 4.90
CA SER A 128 14.19 -0.56 4.13
C SER A 128 13.71 -0.31 2.69
N LEU A 129 13.08 -1.26 2.00
CA LEU A 129 12.55 -1.04 0.64
C LEU A 129 11.49 0.07 0.57
N CYS A 130 10.60 0.18 1.54
CA CYS A 130 9.70 1.33 1.65
C CYS A 130 10.48 2.65 1.76
N TYR A 131 11.63 2.67 2.45
CA TYR A 131 12.56 3.81 2.44
C TYR A 131 13.42 3.90 1.16
N TRP A 132 13.79 2.79 0.51
CA TRP A 132 14.72 2.71 -0.63
C TRP A 132 14.05 2.90 -1.99
N ILE A 133 12.71 2.85 -2.09
CA ILE A 133 11.99 3.39 -3.26
C ILE A 133 12.35 4.89 -3.46
N ILE A 134 12.84 5.57 -2.42
CA ILE A 134 13.40 6.94 -2.50
C ILE A 134 14.83 6.97 -3.09
N LEU A 135 15.62 5.88 -2.98
CA LEU A 135 17.05 5.86 -3.31
C LEU A 135 17.43 5.19 -4.65
N PHE A 136 16.62 4.28 -5.21
CA PHE A 136 16.88 3.73 -6.56
C PHE A 136 16.82 4.80 -7.68
N ARG A 137 16.35 6.00 -7.34
CA ARG A 137 16.24 7.14 -8.24
C ARG A 137 17.56 7.89 -8.47
N TRP A 138 18.59 7.73 -7.64
CA TRP A 138 19.89 8.38 -7.91
C TRP A 138 20.71 7.65 -8.97
N ILE A 139 20.76 6.31 -8.97
CA ILE A 139 21.59 5.57 -9.93
C ILE A 139 20.99 5.59 -11.35
N VAL A 140 19.66 5.49 -11.50
CA VAL A 140 19.03 5.52 -12.84
C VAL A 140 18.91 6.94 -13.40
N SER A 141 18.68 7.97 -12.57
CA SER A 141 18.68 9.37 -13.05
C SER A 141 20.06 9.88 -13.43
N LEU A 142 21.12 9.48 -12.70
CA LEU A 142 22.50 9.86 -13.07
C LEU A 142 22.90 9.21 -14.40
N SER A 143 22.49 7.97 -14.63
CA SER A 143 22.73 7.24 -15.88
C SER A 143 22.00 7.90 -17.07
N ALA A 144 20.75 8.31 -16.88
CA ALA A 144 19.97 9.01 -17.91
C ALA A 144 20.48 10.43 -18.20
N MET A 145 20.95 11.17 -17.17
CA MET A 145 21.58 12.49 -17.35
C MET A 145 22.94 12.40 -18.06
N LEU A 146 23.78 11.42 -17.71
CA LEU A 146 25.07 11.19 -18.37
C LEU A 146 24.90 10.76 -19.83
N LEU A 147 23.86 9.97 -20.15
CA LEU A 147 23.53 9.60 -21.53
C LEU A 147 23.07 10.82 -22.35
N LYS A 148 22.21 11.67 -21.78
CA LYS A 148 21.73 12.91 -22.42
C LYS A 148 22.87 13.91 -22.65
N TRP A 149 23.78 14.04 -21.68
CA TRP A 149 24.95 14.92 -21.80
C TRP A 149 25.93 14.44 -22.88
N HIS A 150 26.20 13.14 -22.97
CA HIS A 150 27.05 12.58 -24.03
C HIS A 150 26.44 12.70 -25.44
N MET A 151 25.11 12.64 -25.56
CA MET A 151 24.41 12.79 -26.83
C MET A 151 24.35 14.25 -27.31
N CYS A 152 24.21 15.22 -26.40
CA CYS A 152 24.19 16.64 -26.76
C CYS A 152 25.56 17.21 -27.15
N ASN A 153 26.67 16.66 -26.63
CA ASN A 153 28.01 17.18 -26.90
C ASN A 153 28.71 16.59 -28.15
N ARG A 154 28.02 15.76 -28.94
CA ARG A 154 28.62 15.11 -30.13
C ARG A 154 28.15 15.63 -31.49
N ASN A 155 27.31 16.67 -31.56
CA ASN A 155 26.95 17.30 -32.84
C ASN A 155 26.97 18.83 -32.76
N PRO A 156 28.11 19.49 -33.02
CA PRO A 156 28.06 20.84 -33.54
C PRO A 156 27.63 20.72 -35.01
N VAL A 157 26.36 20.99 -35.29
CA VAL A 157 25.88 21.23 -36.65
C VAL A 157 26.63 22.46 -37.17
N ARG A 158 27.58 22.24 -38.08
CA ARG A 158 28.20 23.29 -38.88
C ARG A 158 27.23 23.63 -40.01
N TYR A 159 26.66 24.84 -39.96
CA TYR A 159 26.14 25.51 -41.15
C TYR A 159 27.30 26.09 -41.96
#